data_AF-A0A257Z7J9-F1
#
_entry.id   AF-A0A257Z7J9-F1
#
_cell.length_a   1.000
_cell.length_b   1.000
_cell.length_c   1.000
_cell.angle_alpha   90.00
_cell.angle_beta   90.00
_cell.angle_gamma   90.00
#
_symmetry.space_group_name_H-M   'P 1'
#
loop_
_entity.id
_entity.type
_entity.pdbx_description
1 polymer ?
#
loop_
_entity_poly.entity_id
_entity_poly.type
_entity_poly.pdbx_seq_one_letter_code
_entity_poly.pdbx_strand_id
1 'polypeptide(L)' 'MVRIGILTISDRASRGDYADRAGPAVEEWLAHAIASPWDPVRRVIPDGVESVRAALVHMADEERLDLVLTSGG' A
#
# COMPACT_ATOMS: atom_id res chain seq x y z
N MET A 1 0.01 5.16 -17.27
CA MET A 1 1.27 4.83 -16.58
C MET A 1 0.91 3.80 -15.53
N VAL A 2 1.74 2.77 -15.31
CA VAL A 2 1.43 1.71 -14.34
C VAL A 2 1.38 2.33 -12.94
N ARG A 3 0.31 2.06 -12.18
CA ARG A 3 0.10 2.57 -10.82
C ARG A 3 0.11 1.41 -9.84
N ILE A 4 0.99 1.48 -8.85
CA ILE A 4 1.19 0.39 -7.87
C ILE A 4 0.85 0.87 -6.48
N GLY A 5 -0.17 0.24 -5.90
CA GLY A 5 -0.59 0.43 -4.53
C GLY A 5 0.31 -0.32 -3.54
N ILE A 6 0.72 0.36 -2.48
CA ILE A 6 1.45 -0.22 -1.35
C ILE A 6 0.64 0.08 -0.09
N LEU A 7 0.02 -0.97 0.46
CA LEU A 7 -0.92 -0.88 1.59
C LEU A 7 -0.30 -1.51 2.84
N THR A 8 0.12 -0.66 3.78
CA THR A 8 0.55 -1.12 5.11
C THR A 8 -0.68 -1.27 6.02
N ILE A 9 -0.89 -2.47 6.54
CA ILE A 9 -1.98 -2.84 7.46
C ILE A 9 -1.36 -2.91 8.85
N SER A 10 -1.64 -1.89 9.67
CA SER A 10 -1.18 -1.85 11.05
C SER A 10 -1.97 -0.86 11.88
N ASP A 11 -2.58 -1.35 12.94
CA ASP A 11 -3.16 -0.55 14.00
C ASP A 11 -2.21 0.50 14.58
N ARG A 12 -0.96 0.10 14.84
CA ARG A 12 0.03 0.98 15.46
C ARG A 12 0.59 2.00 14.47
N ALA A 13 0.85 1.60 13.22
CA ALA A 13 1.34 2.55 12.22
C ALA A 13 0.25 3.54 11.80
N SER A 14 -1.01 3.09 11.69
CA SER A 14 -2.14 3.96 11.36
C SER A 14 -2.44 5.00 12.44
N ARG A 15 -2.22 4.65 13.72
CA ARG A 15 -2.30 5.61 14.84
C ARG A 15 -1.07 6.49 15.01
N GLY A 16 0.02 6.22 14.29
CA GLY A 16 1.29 6.92 14.44
C GLY A 16 2.11 6.48 15.66
N ASP A 17 1.76 5.38 16.32
CA ASP A 17 2.49 4.81 17.47
C ASP A 17 3.92 4.37 17.04
N TYR A 18 4.09 4.00 15.77
CA TYR A 18 5.42 3.87 15.15
C TYR A 18 5.35 4.22 13.65
N ALA A 19 6.49 4.64 13.09
CA ALA A 19 6.58 5.01 11.68
C ALA A 19 6.48 3.79 10.75
N ASP A 20 5.67 3.89 9.69
CA ASP A 20 5.61 2.88 8.63
C ASP A 20 6.99 2.69 7.98
N ARG A 21 7.59 1.52 8.23
CA ARG A 21 8.85 1.07 7.61
C ARG A 21 8.63 0.09 6.46
N ALA A 22 7.44 -0.50 6.36
CA ALA A 22 7.13 -1.49 5.35
C ALA A 22 6.85 -0.81 4.00
N GLY A 23 6.04 0.24 4.00
CA GLY A 23 5.70 1.00 2.80
C GLY A 23 6.94 1.52 2.05
N PRO A 24 7.89 2.23 2.70
CA PRO A 24 9.10 2.68 2.06
C PRO A 24 9.97 1.53 1.54
N ALA A 25 10.08 0.44 2.30
CA ALA A 25 10.91 -0.71 1.92
C ALA A 25 10.38 -1.41 0.65
N VAL A 26 9.05 -1.54 0.54
CA VAL A 26 8.41 -2.09 -0.68
C VAL A 26 8.61 -1.15 -1.85
N GLU A 27 8.41 0.15 -1.67
CA GLU A 27 8.63 1.16 -2.71
C GLU A 27 10.07 1.15 -3.21
N GLU A 28 11.04 1.13 -2.30
CA GLU A 28 12.46 1.04 -2.61
C GLU A 28 12.77 -0.24 -3.40
N TRP A 29 12.26 -1.39 -2.97
CA TRP A 29 12.48 -2.64 -3.69
C TRP A 29 11.88 -2.61 -5.10
N LEU A 30 10.67 -2.07 -5.27
CA LEU A 30 10.03 -1.91 -6.59
C LEU A 30 10.81 -0.96 -7.49
N ALA A 31 11.36 0.12 -6.94
CA ALA A 31 12.20 1.06 -7.69
C ALA A 31 13.48 0.39 -8.22
N HIS A 32 14.02 -0.60 -7.51
CA HIS A 32 15.14 -1.40 -7.99
C HIS A 32 14.73 -2.48 -9.00
N ALA A 33 13.54 -3.08 -8.84
CA ALA A 33 13.08 -4.20 -9.64
C ALA A 33 12.43 -3.81 -10.97
N ILE A 34 11.79 -2.63 -11.03
CA ILE A 34 10.99 -2.19 -12.18
C ILE A 34 11.74 -1.08 -12.93
N ALA A 35 12.17 -1.37 -14.15
CA ALA A 35 12.91 -0.42 -14.99
C ALA A 35 12.01 0.58 -15.73
N SER A 36 10.74 0.25 -15.99
CA SER A 36 9.79 1.13 -16.67
C SER A 36 9.19 2.16 -15.72
N PRO A 37 8.80 3.37 -16.18
CA PRO A 37 8.12 4.35 -15.34
C PRO A 37 6.82 3.81 -14.72
N TRP A 38 6.63 4.07 -13.43
CA TRP A 38 5.45 3.71 -12.66
C TRP A 38 5.19 4.75 -11.56
N ASP A 39 3.98 4.75 -11.01
CA ASP A 39 3.51 5.72 -10.01
C ASP A 39 3.14 4.99 -8.69
N PRO A 40 3.80 5.28 -7.57
CA PRO A 40 3.50 4.68 -6.28
C PRO A 40 2.29 5.32 -5.60
N VAL A 41 1.39 4.49 -5.06
CA VAL A 41 0.27 4.94 -4.21
C VAL A 41 0.38 4.27 -2.85
N ARG A 42 0.83 5.04 -1.85
CA ARG A 42 1.07 4.52 -0.48
C ARG A 42 -0.07 4.85 0.46
N ARG A 43 -0.50 3.85 1.23
CA ARG A 43 -1.53 4.00 2.27
C ARG A 43 -1.18 3.17 3.51
N VAL A 44 -1.52 3.70 4.69
CA VAL A 44 -1.47 2.99 5.96
C VAL A 44 -2.89 2.93 6.51
N ILE A 45 -3.36 1.74 6.89
CA ILE A 45 -4.70 1.52 7.43
C ILE A 45 -4.64 0.71 8.73
N PRO A 46 -5.65 0.83 9.61
CA PRO A 46 -5.76 -0.05 10.78
C PRO A 46 -6.11 -1.49 10.35
N ASP A 47 -5.89 -2.42 11.28
CA ASP A 47 -6.16 -3.84 11.06
C ASP A 47 -7.68 -4.10 10.98
N GLY A 48 -8.06 -5.25 10.46
CA GLY A 48 -9.44 -5.73 10.45
C GLY A 48 -10.11 -5.77 9.08
N VAL A 49 -11.02 -6.74 8.94
CA VAL A 49 -11.59 -7.16 7.65
C VAL A 49 -12.25 -6.01 6.91
N GLU A 50 -13.05 -5.17 7.58
CA GLU A 50 -13.76 -4.08 6.90
C GLU A 50 -12.83 -2.94 6.47
N SER A 51 -11.82 -2.61 7.28
CA SER A 51 -10.78 -1.63 6.94
C SER A 51 -10.03 -2.07 5.68
N VAL A 52 -9.54 -3.32 5.67
CA VAL A 52 -8.78 -3.89 4.55
C VAL A 52 -9.66 -4.03 3.31
N ARG A 53 -10.90 -4.53 3.45
CA ARG A 53 -11.86 -4.66 2.35
C ARG A 53 -12.11 -3.31 1.69
N ALA A 54 -12.46 -2.29 2.47
CA ALA A 54 -12.78 -0.98 1.94
C ALA A 54 -11.59 -0.36 1.20
N ALA A 55 -10.38 -0.49 1.76
CA ALA A 55 -9.16 0.02 1.14
C ALA A 55 -8.87 -0.69 -0.20
N LEU A 56 -8.94 -2.03 -0.24
CA LEU A 56 -8.67 -2.80 -1.45
C LEU A 56 -9.72 -2.53 -2.54
N VAL A 57 -11.01 -2.47 -2.19
CA VAL A 57 -12.09 -2.14 -3.13
C VAL A 57 -11.87 -0.75 -3.71
N HIS A 58 -11.60 0.25 -2.88
CA HIS A 58 -11.35 1.61 -3.36
C HIS A 58 -10.11 1.69 -4.27
N MET A 59 -9.01 1.03 -3.88
CA MET A 59 -7.78 1.00 -4.69
C MET A 59 -7.98 0.28 -6.04
N ALA A 60 -8.78 -0.79 -6.07
CA ALA A 60 -9.03 -1.56 -7.29
C ALA A 60 -10.12 -0.94 -8.18
N ASP A 61 -11.26 -0.56 -7.61
CA ASP A 61 -12.46 -0.21 -8.38
C ASP A 61 -12.54 1.28 -8.70
N GLU A 62 -12.14 2.13 -7.73
CA GLU A 62 -12.21 3.59 -7.87
C GLU A 62 -10.90 4.15 -8.41
N GLU A 63 -9.77 3.83 -7.78
CA GLU A 63 -8.45 4.29 -8.22
C GLU A 63 -7.91 3.50 -9.41
N ARG A 64 -8.40 2.28 -9.63
CA ARG A 64 -7.98 1.40 -10.74
C ARG A 64 -6.46 1.20 -10.77
N LEU A 65 -5.88 0.87 -9.62
CA LEU A 65 -4.47 0.52 -9.52
C LEU A 65 -4.20 -0.82 -10.22
N ASP A 66 -3.06 -0.92 -10.89
CA ASP A 66 -2.70 -2.10 -11.69
C ASP A 66 -2.17 -3.26 -10.84
N LEU A 67 -1.62 -2.94 -9.65
CA LEU A 67 -1.12 -3.89 -8.66
C LEU A 67 -1.31 -3.29 -7.26
N VAL A 68 -1.72 -4.10 -6.29
CA VAL A 68 -1.72 -3.71 -4.87
C VAL A 68 -0.93 -4.74 -4.07
N LEU A 69 0.08 -4.29 -3.35
CA LEU A 69 0.88 -5.08 -2.41
C LEU A 69 0.49 -4.71 -0.99
N THR A 70 0.18 -5.73 -0.18
CA THR A 70 -0.16 -5.54 1.24
C THR A 70 1.00 -5.98 2.13
N SER A 71 1.15 -5.32 3.28
CA SER A 71 2.10 -5.72 4.32
C SER A 71 1.48 -5.51 5.69
N GLY A 72 1.55 -6.52 6.55
CA GLY A 72 0.82 -6.53 7.83
C GLY A 72 -0.39 -7.47 7.80
N GLY A 73 -1.04 -7.65 8.95
CA GLY A 73 -2.07 -8.67 9.18
C GLY A 73 -3.42 -8.06 9.54
#